data_AF-A0A835BRG7-F1
#
_entry.id   AF-A0A835BRG7-F1
#
_cell.length_a   1.000
_cell.length_b   1.000
_cell.length_c   1.000
_cell.angle_alpha   90.00
_cell.angle_beta   90.00
_cell.angle_gamma   90.00
#
_symmetry.space_group_name_H-M   'P 1'
#
loop_
_entity.id
_entity.type
_entity.pdbx_description
1 polymer ?
#
loop_
_entity_poly.entity_id
_entity_poly.type
_entity_poly.pdbx_seq_one_letter_code
_entity_poly.pdbx_strand_id
1 'polypeptide(L)'
;MAEKAPLCVFFVLLVSTSARAIRPAIPVAAVARRAALENGLGRTPQMGWNSWNHFHCKINEEIIKQMADAMVENGLSKLGYEYINIDDCWAAHDRDSQVPDLQQVDARMMAIADKNDKWASYAGPGGWNDPDMLEVGNGGMTTEEYRSHFSIWALVKVWAGPLSGGRVAMILWNRGSTEASITASWSSIGLNASTVADAHDLWTDEVISSVQGELKKPVDSYACKMYVVTPK
;
A
#
# COMPACT_ATOMS: atom_id res chain seq x y z
N MET A 1 45.04 -13.06 78.54
CA MET A 1 44.11 -11.91 78.44
C MET A 1 44.35 -11.21 77.12
N ALA A 2 43.27 -10.81 76.45
CA ALA A 2 43.14 -10.23 75.11
C ALA A 2 43.13 -11.25 73.95
N GLU A 3 41.90 -11.64 73.59
CA GLU A 3 41.50 -12.41 72.41
C GLU A 3 41.01 -11.45 71.31
N LYS A 4 41.14 -11.88 70.05
CA LYS A 4 41.02 -11.13 68.80
C LYS A 4 39.59 -10.62 68.50
N ALA A 5 39.48 -9.56 67.70
CA ALA A 5 38.32 -9.32 66.82
C ALA A 5 38.78 -8.80 65.44
N PRO A 6 38.29 -9.36 64.32
CA PRO A 6 38.68 -8.97 62.96
C PRO A 6 37.78 -7.88 62.38
N LEU A 7 38.34 -7.13 61.43
CA LEU A 7 37.67 -6.13 60.59
C LEU A 7 36.57 -6.79 59.73
N CYS A 8 35.31 -6.40 59.92
CA CYS A 8 34.21 -6.72 59.02
C CYS A 8 34.09 -5.63 57.95
N VAL A 9 34.34 -6.01 56.69
CA VAL A 9 34.09 -5.20 55.49
C VAL A 9 32.58 -5.27 55.19
N PHE A 10 31.87 -4.15 55.31
CA PHE A 10 30.49 -4.04 54.85
C PHE A 10 30.47 -3.73 53.34
N PHE A 11 30.15 -4.74 52.53
CA PHE A 11 29.77 -4.56 51.13
C PHE A 11 28.28 -4.16 51.09
N VAL A 12 27.99 -2.90 50.76
CA VAL A 12 26.62 -2.45 50.47
C VAL A 12 26.29 -2.81 49.02
N LEU A 13 25.48 -3.86 48.83
CA LEU A 13 24.89 -4.21 47.54
C LEU A 13 23.69 -3.27 47.27
N LEU A 14 23.90 -2.27 46.42
CA LEU A 14 22.83 -1.46 45.83
C LEU A 14 22.11 -2.27 44.75
N VAL A 15 20.95 -2.85 45.08
CA VAL A 15 20.04 -3.43 44.09
C VAL A 15 19.24 -2.28 43.48
N SER A 16 19.58 -1.85 42.27
CA SER A 16 18.75 -0.90 41.52
C SER A 16 17.53 -1.64 40.95
N THR A 17 16.40 -1.59 41.65
CA THR A 17 15.11 -1.96 41.06
C THR A 17 14.69 -0.85 40.11
N SER A 18 14.99 -1.01 38.82
CA SER A 18 14.38 -0.17 37.78
C SER A 18 12.93 -0.61 37.62
N ALA A 19 12.01 0.05 38.32
CA ALA A 19 10.60 -0.09 38.08
C ALA A 19 10.29 0.45 36.68
N ARG A 20 10.17 -0.44 35.69
CA ARG A 20 9.74 -0.10 34.34
C ARG A 20 8.28 0.34 34.43
N ALA A 21 8.04 1.66 34.41
CA ALA A 21 6.70 2.21 34.35
C ALA A 21 6.00 1.63 33.10
N ILE A 22 4.98 0.81 33.32
CA ILE A 22 4.07 0.35 32.27
C ILE A 22 3.34 1.60 31.79
N ARG A 23 3.72 2.12 30.62
CA ARG A 23 2.92 3.15 29.95
C ARG A 23 1.57 2.51 29.63
N PRO A 24 0.45 3.07 30.08
CA PRO A 24 -0.85 2.58 29.65
C PRO A 24 -0.91 2.68 28.13
N ALA A 25 -1.37 1.62 27.47
CA ALA A 25 -1.62 1.66 26.04
C ALA A 25 -2.55 2.84 25.76
N ILE A 26 -2.08 3.78 24.94
CA ILE A 26 -2.95 4.84 24.43
C ILE A 26 -4.04 4.09 23.63
N PRO A 27 -5.32 4.20 24.00
CA PRO A 27 -6.36 3.65 23.16
C PRO A 27 -6.22 4.33 21.81
N VAL A 28 -6.07 3.55 20.74
CA VAL A 28 -6.13 4.07 19.38
C VAL A 28 -7.51 4.69 19.26
N ALA A 29 -7.60 6.01 19.47
CA ALA A 29 -8.81 6.74 19.20
C ALA A 29 -9.13 6.45 17.74
N ALA A 30 -10.26 5.79 17.49
CA ALA A 30 -10.77 5.61 16.15
C ALA A 30 -10.82 7.00 15.52
N VAL A 31 -9.93 7.26 14.57
CA VAL A 31 -9.98 8.50 13.79
C VAL A 31 -11.37 8.54 13.18
N ALA A 32 -12.18 9.48 13.63
CA ALA A 32 -13.53 9.65 13.12
C ALA A 32 -13.41 9.96 11.63
N ARG A 33 -13.70 8.96 10.78
CA ARG A 33 -13.80 9.16 9.33
C ARG A 33 -14.91 10.19 9.12
N ARG A 34 -14.65 11.23 8.32
CA ARG A 34 -15.75 11.97 7.71
C ARG A 34 -16.52 10.95 6.89
N ALA A 35 -17.81 10.77 7.21
CA ALA A 35 -18.67 9.94 6.40
C ALA A 35 -18.67 10.52 4.98
N ALA A 36 -18.21 9.74 4.01
CA ALA A 36 -18.38 10.07 2.60
C ALA A 36 -19.88 10.03 2.27
N LEU A 37 -20.28 10.63 1.15
CA LEU A 37 -21.67 10.61 0.71
C LEU A 37 -22.10 9.16 0.47
N GLU A 38 -23.06 8.67 1.25
CA GLU A 38 -23.64 7.33 1.10
C GLU A 38 -24.59 7.27 -0.10
N ASN A 39 -24.03 7.31 -1.31
CA ASN A 39 -24.78 7.24 -2.57
C ASN A 39 -24.84 5.82 -3.18
N GLY A 40 -24.27 4.82 -2.49
CA GLY A 40 -24.24 3.43 -2.95
C GLY A 40 -23.05 3.06 -3.85
N LEU A 41 -22.24 4.03 -4.30
CA LEU A 41 -21.06 3.80 -5.15
C LEU A 41 -19.75 3.76 -4.32
N GLY A 42 -18.65 3.37 -4.96
CA GLY A 42 -17.31 3.39 -4.35
C GLY A 42 -17.14 2.44 -3.15
N ARG A 43 -17.94 1.37 -3.08
CA ARG A 43 -17.84 0.37 -1.99
C ARG A 43 -16.48 -0.33 -1.98
N THR A 44 -15.89 -0.52 -3.15
CA THR A 44 -14.49 -0.87 -3.39
C THR A 44 -13.85 0.23 -4.25
N PRO A 45 -12.50 0.32 -4.30
CA PRO A 45 -11.84 1.19 -5.27
C PRO A 45 -12.34 0.89 -6.69
N GLN A 46 -12.57 1.94 -7.48
CA GLN A 46 -12.99 1.81 -8.86
C GLN A 46 -11.85 1.24 -9.72
N MET A 47 -12.21 0.44 -10.72
CA MET A 47 -11.27 -0.13 -11.68
C MET A 47 -11.77 0.17 -13.10
N GLY A 48 -10.87 0.62 -13.95
CA GLY A 48 -11.22 1.07 -15.29
C GLY A 48 -10.01 1.49 -16.10
N TRP A 49 -10.27 2.22 -17.17
CA TRP A 49 -9.27 2.79 -18.06
C TRP A 49 -9.52 4.29 -18.26
N ASN A 50 -8.46 5.03 -18.50
CA ASN A 50 -8.50 6.46 -18.78
C ASN A 50 -7.65 6.77 -20.03
N SER A 51 -8.14 7.67 -20.89
CA SER A 51 -7.50 8.00 -22.17
C SER A 51 -6.18 8.77 -22.09
N TRP A 52 -5.89 9.42 -20.97
CA TRP A 52 -4.89 10.46 -20.90
C TRP A 52 -3.45 9.99 -21.11
N ASN A 53 -3.00 9.00 -20.35
CA ASN A 53 -1.58 8.62 -20.32
C ASN A 53 -1.05 8.11 -21.66
N HIS A 54 -1.94 7.57 -22.50
CA HIS A 54 -1.56 7.05 -23.81
C HIS A 54 -1.90 8.01 -24.96
N PHE A 55 -3.11 8.58 -24.94
CA PHE A 55 -3.62 9.34 -26.08
C PHE A 55 -3.51 10.85 -25.90
N HIS A 56 -3.40 11.38 -24.68
CA HIS A 56 -3.54 12.81 -24.39
C HIS A 56 -4.79 13.37 -25.10
N CYS A 57 -4.68 14.51 -25.79
CA CYS A 57 -5.77 15.06 -26.60
C CYS A 57 -6.06 14.33 -27.92
N LYS A 58 -5.34 13.24 -28.27
CA LYS A 58 -5.50 12.55 -29.56
C LYS A 58 -6.59 11.46 -29.49
N ILE A 59 -7.77 11.85 -29.04
CA ILE A 59 -8.93 10.96 -28.86
C ILE A 59 -10.04 11.28 -29.85
N ASN A 60 -10.84 10.26 -30.17
CA ASN A 60 -12.10 10.39 -30.91
C ASN A 60 -13.04 9.23 -30.53
N GLU A 61 -14.28 9.27 -31.02
CA GLU A 61 -15.29 8.24 -30.72
C GLU A 61 -14.83 6.81 -31.11
N GLU A 62 -14.13 6.67 -32.23
CA GLU A 62 -13.64 5.38 -32.70
C GLU A 62 -12.63 4.76 -31.73
N ILE A 63 -11.65 5.55 -31.26
CA ILE A 63 -10.66 5.10 -30.27
C ILE A 63 -11.34 4.67 -28.97
N ILE A 64 -12.30 5.47 -28.46
CA ILE A 64 -12.98 5.14 -27.20
C ILE A 64 -13.78 3.84 -27.32
N LYS A 65 -14.47 3.61 -28.44
CA LYS A 65 -15.20 2.35 -28.69
C LYS A 65 -14.25 1.18 -28.83
N GLN A 66 -13.17 1.32 -29.59
CA GLN A 66 -12.16 0.26 -29.73
C GLN A 66 -11.53 -0.11 -28.38
N MET A 67 -11.31 0.87 -27.49
CA MET A 67 -10.82 0.59 -26.14
C MET A 67 -11.86 -0.16 -25.30
N ALA A 68 -13.15 0.19 -25.41
CA ALA A 68 -14.23 -0.54 -24.75
C ALA A 68 -14.27 -2.01 -25.21
N ASP A 69 -14.24 -2.22 -26.53
CA ASP A 69 -14.24 -3.55 -27.13
C ASP A 69 -13.00 -4.34 -26.68
N ALA A 70 -11.81 -3.73 -26.72
CA ALA A 70 -10.58 -4.36 -26.26
C ALA A 70 -10.62 -4.76 -24.77
N MET A 71 -11.22 -3.95 -23.90
CA MET A 71 -11.39 -4.29 -22.47
C MET A 71 -12.30 -5.51 -22.28
N VAL A 72 -13.30 -5.68 -23.14
CA VAL A 72 -14.19 -6.85 -23.13
C VAL A 72 -13.48 -8.09 -23.72
N GLU A 73 -12.91 -7.94 -24.92
CA GLU A 73 -12.27 -9.02 -25.67
C GLU A 73 -11.08 -9.62 -24.93
N ASN A 74 -10.25 -8.78 -24.32
CA ASN A 74 -9.09 -9.22 -23.52
C ASN A 74 -9.47 -9.64 -22.09
N GLY A 75 -10.76 -9.57 -21.72
CA GLY A 75 -11.27 -10.06 -20.44
C GLY A 75 -11.04 -9.14 -19.24
N LEU A 76 -10.53 -7.92 -19.43
CA LEU A 76 -10.35 -6.95 -18.34
C LEU A 76 -11.68 -6.60 -17.64
N SER A 77 -12.77 -6.47 -18.41
CA SER A 77 -14.11 -6.26 -17.84
C SER A 77 -14.53 -7.36 -16.86
N LYS A 78 -14.18 -8.62 -17.13
CA LYS A 78 -14.47 -9.77 -16.25
C LYS A 78 -13.64 -9.75 -14.97
N LEU A 79 -12.49 -9.07 -15.00
CA LEU A 79 -11.62 -8.85 -13.84
C LEU A 79 -12.01 -7.61 -13.02
N GLY A 80 -13.07 -6.90 -13.44
CA GLY A 80 -13.62 -5.74 -12.72
C GLY A 80 -13.24 -4.37 -13.28
N TYR A 81 -12.45 -4.30 -14.37
CA TYR A 81 -12.19 -3.03 -15.05
C TYR A 81 -13.43 -2.61 -15.85
N GLU A 82 -14.30 -1.83 -15.22
CA GLU A 82 -15.66 -1.55 -15.70
C GLU A 82 -15.81 -0.13 -16.27
N TYR A 83 -15.02 0.82 -15.77
CA TYR A 83 -15.16 2.23 -16.13
C TYR A 83 -14.27 2.62 -17.32
N ILE A 84 -14.82 3.41 -18.24
CA ILE A 84 -14.06 4.10 -19.29
C ILE A 84 -14.16 5.59 -19.02
N ASN A 85 -13.04 6.18 -18.59
CA ASN A 85 -12.94 7.61 -18.33
C ASN A 85 -12.39 8.32 -19.57
N ILE A 86 -13.20 9.18 -20.18
CA ILE A 86 -12.76 10.08 -21.25
C ILE A 86 -12.19 11.31 -20.57
N ASP A 87 -10.87 11.44 -20.62
CA ASP A 87 -10.15 12.56 -20.02
C ASP A 87 -10.25 13.81 -20.91
N ASP A 88 -9.41 14.81 -20.65
CA ASP A 88 -9.47 16.14 -21.26
C ASP A 88 -9.46 16.14 -22.82
N CYS A 89 -9.76 17.31 -23.39
CA CYS A 89 -9.81 17.59 -24.83
C CYS A 89 -10.99 16.96 -25.60
N TRP A 90 -11.99 16.38 -24.93
CA TRP A 90 -13.25 15.93 -25.54
C TRP A 90 -14.24 17.08 -25.80
N ALA A 91 -14.17 18.14 -24.99
CA ALA A 91 -15.08 19.26 -25.06
C ALA A 91 -14.70 20.19 -26.21
N ALA A 92 -15.71 20.79 -26.86
CA ALA A 92 -15.47 21.89 -27.78
C ALA A 92 -14.79 23.06 -27.05
N HIS A 93 -13.92 23.79 -27.76
CA HIS A 93 -13.15 24.90 -27.20
C HIS A 93 -14.04 26.04 -26.68
N ASP A 94 -15.20 26.21 -27.33
CA ASP A 94 -16.23 27.15 -26.95
C ASP A 94 -17.38 26.40 -26.29
N ARG A 95 -17.67 26.78 -25.05
CA ARG A 95 -18.95 26.51 -24.40
C ARG A 95 -19.88 27.69 -24.69
N ASP A 96 -21.19 27.46 -24.78
CA ASP A 96 -22.14 28.48 -24.35
C ASP A 96 -21.87 28.82 -22.87
N SER A 97 -21.85 30.11 -22.55
CA SER A 97 -21.19 30.73 -21.39
C SER A 97 -21.13 29.88 -20.10
N GLN A 98 -19.98 29.26 -19.83
CA GLN A 98 -19.20 29.32 -18.58
C GLN A 98 -18.09 28.26 -18.53
N VAL A 99 -17.02 28.61 -17.80
CA VAL A 99 -15.94 27.79 -17.20
C VAL A 99 -14.58 27.80 -17.95
N PRO A 100 -13.48 28.20 -17.27
CA PRO A 100 -12.12 28.19 -17.81
C PRO A 100 -11.37 26.88 -17.52
N ASP A 101 -10.33 26.68 -18.33
CA ASP A 101 -9.43 25.53 -18.42
C ASP A 101 -8.41 25.42 -17.26
N LEU A 102 -8.00 24.20 -16.90
CA LEU A 102 -7.03 23.91 -15.83
C LEU A 102 -5.86 23.07 -16.35
N GLN A 103 -4.66 23.64 -16.24
CA GLN A 103 -3.40 23.02 -16.67
C GLN A 103 -2.93 21.89 -15.75
N GLN A 104 -2.28 20.90 -16.38
CA GLN A 104 -1.68 19.67 -15.84
C GLN A 104 -0.60 19.89 -14.77
N VAL A 105 -0.48 18.91 -13.87
CA VAL A 105 0.65 18.75 -12.94
C VAL A 105 1.20 17.33 -13.08
N ASP A 106 2.47 17.23 -13.51
CA ASP A 106 3.23 15.98 -13.55
C ASP A 106 3.80 15.64 -12.15
N ALA A 107 3.63 14.40 -11.70
CA ALA A 107 4.14 13.95 -10.40
C ALA A 107 4.83 12.58 -10.48
N ARG A 108 6.07 12.54 -10.00
CA ARG A 108 6.90 11.33 -9.90
C ARG A 108 6.21 10.28 -9.01
N MET A 109 5.97 9.07 -9.52
CA MET A 109 5.34 7.91 -8.86
C MET A 109 5.65 7.76 -7.36
N MET A 110 6.93 7.83 -6.96
CA MET A 110 7.33 7.69 -5.55
C MET A 110 6.76 8.79 -4.65
N ALA A 111 6.70 10.03 -5.13
CA ALA A 111 6.14 11.14 -4.37
C ALA A 111 4.62 11.00 -4.22
N ILE A 112 3.94 10.38 -5.18
CA ILE A 112 2.50 10.11 -5.09
C ILE A 112 2.23 9.02 -4.05
N ALA A 113 3.00 7.91 -4.08
CA ALA A 113 2.89 6.85 -3.09
C ALA A 113 3.12 7.36 -1.66
N ASP A 114 4.17 8.17 -1.44
CA ASP A 114 4.49 8.75 -0.13
C ASP A 114 3.38 9.73 0.34
N LYS A 115 2.78 10.50 -0.58
CA LYS A 115 1.63 11.38 -0.26
C LYS A 115 0.39 10.57 0.10
N ASN A 116 0.11 9.49 -0.61
CA ASN A 116 -1.07 8.66 -0.38
C ASN A 116 -1.01 7.97 0.99
N ASP A 117 0.16 7.44 1.39
CA ASP A 117 0.34 6.75 2.68
C ASP A 117 -0.05 7.63 3.88
N LYS A 118 0.29 8.93 3.81
CA LYS A 118 -0.06 9.92 4.85
C LYS A 118 -1.57 10.00 5.12
N TRP A 119 -2.38 9.75 4.09
CA TRP A 119 -3.84 9.88 4.15
C TRP A 119 -4.56 8.52 4.13
N ALA A 120 -3.83 7.41 4.11
CA ALA A 120 -4.41 6.06 3.96
C ALA A 120 -5.41 5.70 5.07
N SER A 121 -5.28 6.28 6.28
CA SER A 121 -6.23 6.04 7.39
C SER A 121 -7.65 6.55 7.11
N TYR A 122 -7.80 7.52 6.22
CA TYR A 122 -9.08 8.10 5.84
C TYR A 122 -9.81 7.32 4.74
N ALA A 123 -9.11 6.46 3.98
CA ALA A 123 -9.66 5.73 2.84
C ALA A 123 -10.53 4.53 3.27
N GLY A 124 -11.67 4.33 2.61
CA GLY A 124 -12.55 3.17 2.82
C GLY A 124 -13.81 3.20 1.96
N PRO A 125 -14.76 2.28 2.21
CA PRO A 125 -15.99 2.22 1.42
C PRO A 125 -16.70 3.58 1.36
N GLY A 126 -17.01 4.02 0.14
CA GLY A 126 -17.59 5.32 -0.16
C GLY A 126 -16.60 6.44 -0.47
N GLY A 127 -15.30 6.25 -0.21
CA GLY A 127 -14.26 7.25 -0.49
C GLY A 127 -12.84 6.70 -0.35
N TRP A 128 -12.14 6.60 -1.47
CA TRP A 128 -10.76 6.10 -1.54
C TRP A 128 -9.82 7.22 -1.96
N ASN A 129 -8.57 7.17 -1.50
CA ASN A 129 -7.55 8.04 -2.03
C ASN A 129 -7.20 7.59 -3.45
N ASP A 130 -7.06 8.54 -4.37
CA ASP A 130 -6.69 8.29 -5.76
C ASP A 130 -5.23 8.73 -6.00
N PRO A 131 -4.29 7.78 -6.13
CA PRO A 131 -2.89 8.06 -6.40
C PRO A 131 -2.58 8.24 -7.90
N ASP A 132 -3.57 8.63 -8.72
CA ASP A 132 -3.45 8.78 -10.17
C ASP A 132 -3.38 7.42 -10.91
N MET A 133 -3.39 7.45 -12.25
CA MET A 133 -3.53 6.29 -13.11
C MET A 133 -2.36 5.30 -13.05
N LEU A 134 -2.64 4.06 -13.45
CA LEU A 134 -1.61 3.04 -13.68
C LEU A 134 -0.83 3.32 -14.97
N GLU A 135 0.50 3.36 -14.89
CA GLU A 135 1.39 3.51 -16.05
C GLU A 135 1.80 2.18 -16.69
N VAL A 136 1.24 1.06 -16.20
CA VAL A 136 1.60 -0.29 -16.63
C VAL A 136 1.40 -0.45 -18.13
N GLY A 137 2.50 -0.69 -18.85
CA GLY A 137 2.49 -0.93 -20.30
C GLY A 137 2.77 0.29 -21.19
N ASN A 138 2.91 1.50 -20.63
CA ASN A 138 3.17 2.72 -21.41
C ASN A 138 4.63 2.89 -21.86
N GLY A 139 5.52 1.99 -21.46
CA GLY A 139 6.97 2.07 -21.70
C GLY A 139 7.70 2.86 -20.60
N GLY A 140 9.04 2.88 -20.67
CA GLY A 140 9.88 3.67 -19.74
C GLY A 140 10.12 3.05 -18.36
N MET A 141 9.48 1.93 -18.04
CA MET A 141 9.73 1.12 -16.85
C MET A 141 10.03 -0.34 -17.21
N THR A 142 10.83 -0.99 -16.36
CA THR A 142 11.06 -2.43 -16.38
C THR A 142 9.84 -3.20 -15.86
N THR A 143 9.77 -4.50 -16.17
CA THR A 143 8.71 -5.38 -15.64
C THR A 143 8.61 -5.34 -14.12
N GLU A 144 9.74 -5.24 -13.42
CA GLU A 144 9.78 -5.21 -11.96
C GLU A 144 9.27 -3.87 -11.40
N GLU A 145 9.58 -2.76 -12.07
CA GLU A 145 9.01 -1.45 -11.72
C GLU A 145 7.49 -1.43 -11.93
N TYR A 146 6.97 -2.05 -13.01
CA TYR A 146 5.52 -2.18 -13.22
C TYR A 146 4.85 -3.04 -12.16
N ARG A 147 5.46 -4.16 -11.77
CA ARG A 147 4.93 -5.01 -10.68
C ARG A 147 4.89 -4.26 -9.36
N SER A 148 5.95 -3.51 -9.04
CA SER A 148 6.00 -2.64 -7.87
C SER A 148 4.88 -1.60 -7.90
N HIS A 149 4.74 -0.88 -9.01
CA HIS A 149 3.71 0.14 -9.18
C HIS A 149 2.31 -0.43 -9.01
N PHE A 150 1.98 -1.52 -9.71
CA PHE A 150 0.68 -2.18 -9.60
C PHE A 150 0.39 -2.65 -8.18
N SER A 151 1.37 -3.27 -7.51
CA SER A 151 1.20 -3.78 -6.14
C SER A 151 0.89 -2.67 -5.14
N ILE A 152 1.61 -1.55 -5.23
CA ILE A 152 1.44 -0.41 -4.33
C ILE A 152 0.08 0.26 -4.54
N TRP A 153 -0.35 0.41 -5.80
CA TRP A 153 -1.67 0.96 -6.15
C TRP A 153 -2.80 0.04 -5.66
N ALA A 154 -2.64 -1.28 -5.78
CA ALA A 154 -3.62 -2.24 -5.29
C ALA A 154 -3.75 -2.24 -3.77
N LEU A 155 -2.67 -2.00 -3.03
CA LEU A 155 -2.71 -1.92 -1.56
C LEU A 155 -3.29 -0.59 -1.07
N VAL A 156 -3.27 0.46 -1.90
CA VAL A 156 -3.70 1.86 -1.59
C VAL A 156 -3.00 2.42 -0.35
N LYS A 157 -1.94 1.75 0.10
CA LYS A 157 -1.14 1.97 1.31
C LYS A 157 0.22 1.31 1.05
N VAL A 158 1.31 1.86 1.57
CA VAL A 158 2.63 1.53 0.99
C VAL A 158 3.21 0.20 1.49
N TRP A 159 2.86 -0.25 2.70
CA TRP A 159 3.60 -1.34 3.36
C TRP A 159 2.77 -2.55 3.79
N ALA A 160 1.64 -2.31 4.47
CA ALA A 160 0.74 -3.38 4.89
C ALA A 160 -0.67 -2.87 5.20
N GLY A 161 -1.69 -3.66 4.85
CA GLY A 161 -3.09 -3.35 5.05
C GLY A 161 -3.88 -4.57 5.56
N PRO A 162 -4.83 -4.37 6.50
CA PRO A 162 -5.68 -5.46 6.97
C PRO A 162 -6.62 -5.93 5.86
N LEU A 163 -6.80 -7.24 5.77
CA LEU A 163 -7.81 -7.89 4.94
C LEU A 163 -8.89 -8.54 5.82
N SER A 164 -9.98 -8.95 5.18
CA SER A 164 -11.01 -9.76 5.83
C SER A 164 -10.46 -11.08 6.37
N GLY A 165 -11.02 -11.52 7.50
CA GLY A 165 -10.60 -12.76 8.18
C GLY A 165 -9.31 -12.63 8.98
N GLY A 166 -8.90 -11.42 9.37
CA GLY A 166 -7.67 -11.20 10.15
C GLY A 166 -6.38 -11.36 9.36
N ARG A 167 -6.48 -11.53 8.04
CA ARG A 167 -5.35 -11.61 7.12
C ARG A 167 -4.73 -10.23 6.91
N VAL A 168 -3.50 -10.19 6.42
CA VAL A 168 -2.78 -8.95 6.14
C VAL A 168 -2.19 -9.02 4.73
N ALA A 169 -2.50 -8.03 3.89
CA ALA A 169 -1.74 -7.79 2.67
C ALA A 169 -0.47 -7.02 3.02
N MET A 170 0.67 -7.43 2.47
CA MET A 170 1.99 -6.87 2.81
C MET A 170 2.86 -6.75 1.57
N ILE A 171 3.64 -5.68 1.47
CA ILE A 171 4.60 -5.46 0.40
C ILE A 171 6.01 -5.30 0.99
N LEU A 172 6.97 -6.05 0.44
CA LEU A 172 8.40 -5.80 0.60
C LEU A 172 8.88 -5.06 -0.63
N TRP A 173 9.12 -3.74 -0.53
CA TRP A 173 9.46 -2.89 -1.68
C TRP A 173 10.89 -2.35 -1.58
N ASN A 174 11.71 -2.68 -2.57
CA ASN A 174 13.06 -2.15 -2.69
C ASN A 174 13.04 -0.88 -3.55
N ARG A 175 13.29 0.28 -2.92
CA ARG A 175 13.39 1.58 -3.63
C ARG A 175 14.80 1.85 -4.18
N GLY A 176 15.77 0.98 -3.89
CA GLY A 176 17.17 1.14 -4.25
C GLY A 176 17.52 0.54 -5.61
N SER A 177 18.69 0.96 -6.12
CA SER A 177 19.24 0.55 -7.42
C SER A 177 19.98 -0.79 -7.41
N THR A 178 19.95 -1.52 -6.29
CA THR A 178 20.65 -2.78 -6.07
C THR A 178 19.75 -3.71 -5.27
N GLU A 179 19.92 -5.02 -5.44
CA GLU A 179 19.23 -6.00 -4.58
C GLU A 179 19.46 -5.69 -3.10
N ALA A 180 18.38 -5.79 -2.32
CA ALA A 180 18.42 -5.61 -0.87
C ALA A 180 17.57 -6.67 -0.19
N SER A 181 18.02 -7.13 0.98
CA SER A 181 17.20 -7.99 1.83
C SER A 181 16.27 -7.14 2.69
N ILE A 182 14.96 -7.33 2.52
CA ILE A 182 13.92 -6.58 3.21
C ILE A 182 13.23 -7.50 4.21
N THR A 183 13.03 -7.01 5.43
CA THR A 183 12.35 -7.72 6.51
C THR A 183 11.07 -6.98 6.89
N ALA A 184 9.97 -7.72 7.02
CA ALA A 184 8.76 -7.25 7.67
C ALA A 184 8.50 -8.07 8.94
N SER A 185 8.53 -7.41 10.08
CA SER A 185 8.21 -8.04 11.37
C SER A 185 6.70 -8.01 11.61
N TRP A 186 6.15 -9.04 12.24
CA TRP A 186 4.72 -9.13 12.59
C TRP A 186 4.23 -7.92 13.36
N SER A 187 5.01 -7.43 14.31
CA SER A 187 4.70 -6.23 15.07
C SER A 187 4.56 -4.97 14.19
N SER A 188 5.33 -4.85 13.11
CA SER A 188 5.24 -3.71 12.18
C SER A 188 4.03 -3.77 11.25
N ILE A 189 3.43 -4.95 11.06
CA ILE A 189 2.26 -5.14 10.19
C ILE A 189 0.97 -5.38 10.98
N GLY A 190 0.99 -5.19 12.30
CA GLY A 190 -0.18 -5.30 13.17
C GLY A 190 -0.53 -6.72 13.62
N LEU A 191 0.39 -7.68 13.46
CA LEU A 191 0.27 -9.04 13.99
C LEU A 191 1.05 -9.20 15.30
N ASN A 192 0.67 -10.19 16.11
CA ASN A 192 1.46 -10.55 17.29
C ASN A 192 2.76 -11.26 16.85
N ALA A 193 3.88 -10.95 17.50
CA ALA A 193 5.17 -11.59 17.21
C ALA A 193 5.14 -13.12 17.36
N SER A 194 4.27 -13.66 18.23
CA SER A 194 4.11 -15.11 18.40
C SER A 194 3.20 -15.76 17.37
N THR A 195 2.52 -14.99 16.52
CA THR A 195 1.59 -15.53 15.51
C THR A 195 2.35 -16.37 14.48
N VAL A 196 1.88 -17.60 14.28
CA VAL A 196 2.29 -18.45 13.16
C VAL A 196 1.33 -18.15 12.01
N ALA A 197 1.85 -17.94 10.82
CA ALA A 197 1.06 -17.60 9.64
C ALA A 197 1.63 -18.26 8.38
N ASP A 198 0.76 -18.45 7.38
CA ASP A 198 1.22 -18.74 6.02
C ASP A 198 1.38 -17.42 5.25
N ALA A 199 2.44 -17.30 4.46
CA ALA A 199 2.68 -16.15 3.59
C ALA A 199 2.57 -16.60 2.12
N HIS A 200 1.53 -16.16 1.44
CA HIS A 200 1.24 -16.47 0.04
C HIS A 200 1.75 -15.35 -0.86
N ASP A 201 2.76 -15.61 -1.69
CA ASP A 201 3.31 -14.69 -2.67
C ASP A 201 2.33 -14.54 -3.84
N LEU A 202 1.80 -13.34 -4.06
CA LEU A 202 0.77 -13.10 -5.07
C LEU A 202 1.31 -13.06 -6.50
N TRP A 203 2.62 -12.89 -6.68
CA TRP A 203 3.22 -12.85 -8.03
C TRP A 203 3.70 -14.22 -8.49
N THR A 204 4.11 -15.09 -7.56
CA THR A 204 4.61 -16.44 -7.89
C THR A 204 3.64 -17.57 -7.53
N ASP A 205 2.58 -17.26 -6.78
CA ASP A 205 1.63 -18.21 -6.20
C ASP A 205 2.26 -19.17 -5.16
N GLU A 206 3.50 -18.90 -4.72
CA GLU A 206 4.21 -19.69 -3.72
C GLU A 206 3.63 -19.45 -2.32
N VAL A 207 3.39 -20.53 -1.57
CA VAL A 207 2.97 -20.45 -0.16
C VAL A 207 4.10 -20.88 0.76
N ILE A 208 4.57 -19.93 1.58
CA ILE A 208 5.55 -20.20 2.64
C ILE A 208 4.77 -20.51 3.91
N SER A 209 4.81 -21.76 4.33
CA SER A 209 4.01 -22.22 5.47
C SER A 209 4.67 -21.97 6.82
N SER A 210 3.86 -21.69 7.83
CA SER A 210 4.25 -21.65 9.25
C SER A 210 5.38 -20.67 9.58
N VAL A 211 5.35 -19.48 8.97
CA VAL A 211 6.24 -18.35 9.27
C VAL A 211 5.84 -17.72 10.61
N GLN A 212 6.83 -17.38 11.43
CA GLN A 212 6.60 -16.79 12.75
C GLN A 212 7.53 -15.59 12.98
N GLY A 213 6.99 -14.53 13.58
CA GLY A 213 7.73 -13.35 14.00
C GLY A 213 8.05 -12.36 12.88
N GLU A 214 8.57 -12.83 11.74
CA GLU A 214 8.94 -11.98 10.61
C GLU A 214 9.05 -12.76 9.29
N LEU A 215 8.97 -12.04 8.17
CA LEU A 215 9.33 -12.54 6.85
C LEU A 215 10.46 -11.69 6.27
N LYS A 216 11.55 -12.35 5.87
CA LYS A 216 12.71 -11.73 5.22
C LYS A 216 12.96 -12.34 3.86
N LYS A 217 13.07 -11.50 2.82
CA LYS A 217 13.35 -11.94 1.45
C LYS A 217 14.35 -11.00 0.75
N PRO A 218 15.20 -11.52 -0.15
CA PRO A 218 15.90 -10.67 -1.11
C PRO A 218 14.88 -10.08 -2.08
N VAL A 219 15.05 -8.80 -2.42
CA VAL A 219 14.21 -8.06 -3.36
C VAL A 219 15.12 -7.31 -4.31
N ASP A 220 15.00 -7.58 -5.61
CA ASP A 220 15.80 -6.96 -6.66
C ASP A 220 15.65 -5.43 -6.68
N SER A 221 16.56 -4.77 -7.39
CA SER A 221 16.52 -3.32 -7.62
C SER A 221 15.15 -2.89 -8.13
N TYR A 222 14.54 -1.89 -7.48
CA TYR A 222 13.22 -1.32 -7.83
C TYR A 222 12.04 -2.32 -7.83
N ALA A 223 12.25 -3.56 -7.38
CA ALA A 223 11.26 -4.61 -7.37
C ALA A 223 10.46 -4.63 -6.05
N CYS A 224 9.38 -5.40 -6.05
CA CYS A 224 8.62 -5.70 -4.86
C CYS A 224 8.28 -7.18 -4.76
N LYS A 225 7.93 -7.62 -3.55
CA LYS A 225 7.23 -8.88 -3.31
C LYS A 225 5.95 -8.60 -2.55
N MET A 226 4.83 -9.12 -3.02
CA MET A 226 3.52 -8.88 -2.44
C MET A 226 2.98 -10.19 -1.85
N TYR A 227 2.57 -10.13 -0.59
CA TYR A 227 2.12 -11.29 0.16
C TYR A 227 0.71 -11.08 0.73
N VAL A 228 -0.07 -12.15 0.78
CA VAL A 228 -1.15 -12.31 1.75
C VAL A 228 -0.65 -13.17 2.90
N VAL A 229 -0.59 -12.58 4.09
CA VAL A 229 -0.25 -13.25 5.34
C VAL A 229 -1.53 -13.72 6.01
N THR A 230 -1.65 -15.03 6.24
CA THR A 230 -2.83 -15.66 6.86
C THR A 230 -2.43 -16.27 8.20
N PRO A 231 -2.80 -15.62 9.32
CA PRO A 231 -2.60 -16.18 10.67
C PRO A 231 -3.29 -17.54 10.84
N LYS A 232 -2.66 -18.43 11.60
CA LYS A 232 -3.20 -19.73 12.03
C LYS A 232 -3.68 -19.69 13.47
#